data_AF-A0AAE4V762-F1
#
_entry.id   AF-A0AAE4V762-F1
#
_cell.length_a   1.000
_cell.length_b   1.000
_cell.length_c   1.000
_cell.angle_alpha   90.00
_cell.angle_beta   90.00
_cell.angle_gamma   90.00
#
_symmetry.space_group_name_H-M   'P 1'
#
loop_
_entity.id
_entity.type
_entity.pdbx_description
1 polymer ?
#
loop_
_entity_poly.entity_id
_entity_poly.type
_entity_poly.pdbx_seq_one_letter_code
_entity_poly.pdbx_strand_id
1 'polypeptide(L)'
;MAAFRVVLDACVMLSQTLNDLLLTLADAELFRPVWTPDLLDEVERNLSGERFGNSPEQAARRVQQMRRAFPFAEEESRGYRELIPAMANEPKDRHVLAAAVRSGAALIVTADLKDFPRAVLDPFDVEVVRPDEFLCDQLDLDSEAVFECIHVLVARNTLPPRTVGELLEVLARLTPRFVDAVRALLGAPDEASGAGAESVVSSLPELTDEQIDSLPPEVRQTYRQLRAMDP
;
A
#
# COMPACT_ATOMS: atom_id res chain seq x y z
N MET A 1 -11.09 -6.51 15.76
CA MET A 1 -11.50 -7.39 14.64
C MET A 1 -10.28 -8.14 14.17
N ALA A 2 -10.41 -9.41 13.76
CA ALA A 2 -9.30 -10.08 13.09
C ALA A 2 -9.21 -9.51 11.67
N ALA A 3 -8.16 -8.73 11.37
CA ALA A 3 -7.95 -8.18 10.04
C ALA A 3 -7.77 -9.33 9.02
N PHE A 4 -8.33 -9.15 7.82
CA PHE A 4 -8.34 -10.18 6.79
C PHE A 4 -6.92 -10.44 6.27
N ARG A 5 -6.58 -11.71 6.05
CA ARG A 5 -5.24 -12.12 5.60
C ARG A 5 -5.15 -12.13 4.09
N VAL A 6 -4.04 -11.64 3.56
CA VAL A 6 -3.75 -11.58 2.13
C VAL A 6 -2.37 -12.15 1.89
N VAL A 7 -2.27 -13.12 0.99
CA VAL A 7 -0.96 -13.56 0.49
C VAL A 7 -0.50 -12.59 -0.58
N LEU A 8 0.65 -11.96 -0.36
CA LEU A 8 1.29 -11.13 -1.37
C LEU A 8 2.27 -12.01 -2.15
N ASP A 9 2.06 -12.13 -3.46
CA ASP A 9 2.95 -12.91 -4.33
C ASP A 9 4.30 -12.20 -4.56
N ALA A 10 5.36 -12.95 -4.86
CA ALA A 10 6.70 -12.40 -5.08
C ALA A 10 6.69 -11.32 -6.18
N CYS A 11 5.92 -11.53 -7.27
CA CYS A 11 5.89 -10.62 -8.42
C CYS A 11 5.44 -9.19 -8.06
N VAL A 12 4.52 -9.01 -7.10
CA VAL A 12 4.05 -7.68 -6.66
C VAL A 12 4.99 -7.05 -5.63
N MET A 13 5.88 -7.84 -5.04
CA MET A 13 6.91 -7.36 -4.14
C MET A 13 8.16 -6.85 -4.85
N LEU A 14 8.39 -7.17 -6.13
CA LEU A 14 9.63 -6.79 -6.81
C LEU A 14 9.74 -5.27 -7.04
N SER A 15 8.65 -4.63 -7.48
CA SER A 15 8.58 -3.18 -7.64
C SER A 15 8.65 -2.50 -6.28
N GLN A 16 9.72 -1.73 -6.02
CA GLN A 16 9.94 -1.04 -4.75
C GLN A 16 8.71 -0.21 -4.33
N THR A 17 8.22 0.64 -5.23
CA THR A 17 7.11 1.56 -4.95
C THR A 17 5.79 0.85 -4.69
N LEU A 18 5.48 -0.21 -5.45
CA LEU A 18 4.24 -0.97 -5.23
C LEU A 18 4.31 -1.76 -3.91
N ASN A 19 5.44 -2.41 -3.66
CA ASN A 19 5.67 -3.14 -2.42
C ASN A 19 5.59 -2.21 -1.21
N ASP A 20 6.23 -1.06 -1.27
CA ASP A 20 6.21 -0.07 -0.21
C ASP A 20 4.79 0.44 0.09
N LEU A 21 3.97 0.67 -0.94
CA LEU A 21 2.56 1.02 -0.76
C LEU A 21 1.78 -0.11 -0.10
N LEU A 22 1.84 -1.34 -0.64
CA LEU A 22 1.15 -2.51 -0.09
C LEU A 22 1.53 -2.75 1.38
N LEU A 23 2.81 -2.64 1.72
CA LEU A 23 3.27 -2.79 3.09
C LEU A 23 2.88 -1.61 3.99
N THR A 24 2.72 -0.40 3.46
CA THR A 24 2.21 0.74 4.25
C THR A 24 0.72 0.57 4.58
N LEU A 25 -0.07 0.07 3.62
CA LEU A 25 -1.48 -0.27 3.86
C LEU A 25 -1.61 -1.41 4.89
N ALA A 26 -0.73 -2.41 4.82
CA ALA A 26 -0.67 -3.47 5.83
C ALA A 26 -0.28 -2.96 7.23
N ASP A 27 0.68 -2.03 7.32
CA ASP A 27 1.10 -1.42 8.58
C ASP A 27 -0.01 -0.57 9.22
N ALA A 28 -0.84 0.06 8.40
CA ALA A 28 -2.06 0.75 8.82
C ALA A 28 -3.25 -0.20 9.12
N GLU A 29 -2.99 -1.51 9.22
CA GLU A 29 -3.96 -2.56 9.55
C GLU A 29 -5.14 -2.72 8.57
N LEU A 30 -5.07 -2.19 7.34
CA LEU A 30 -6.10 -2.44 6.33
C LEU A 30 -6.18 -3.93 5.99
N PHE A 31 -5.05 -4.63 5.99
CA PHE A 31 -5.00 -6.09 5.85
C PHE A 31 -3.78 -6.68 6.56
N ARG A 32 -3.78 -8.00 6.77
CA ARG A 32 -2.63 -8.74 7.31
C ARG A 32 -1.86 -9.45 6.19
N PRO A 33 -0.62 -9.08 5.91
CA PRO A 33 0.15 -9.73 4.86
C PRO A 33 0.62 -11.11 5.32
N VAL A 34 0.63 -12.06 4.40
CA VAL A 34 1.16 -13.40 4.56
C VAL A 34 2.12 -13.68 3.41
N TRP A 35 3.22 -14.34 3.71
CA TRP A 35 4.15 -14.87 2.71
C TRP A 35 4.92 -16.05 3.29
N THR A 36 5.52 -16.85 2.42
CA THR A 36 6.38 -17.95 2.85
C THR A 36 7.85 -17.55 2.86
N PRO A 37 8.72 -18.29 3.59
CA PRO A 37 10.17 -18.16 3.41
C PRO A 37 10.60 -18.36 1.95
N ASP A 38 10.05 -19.37 1.25
CA ASP A 38 10.38 -19.66 -0.16
C ASP A 38 10.05 -18.46 -1.08
N LEU A 39 8.98 -17.72 -0.76
CA LEU A 39 8.55 -16.52 -1.47
C LEU A 39 9.52 -15.36 -1.26
N LEU A 40 9.93 -15.08 -0.02
CA LEU A 40 10.90 -14.02 0.23
C LEU A 40 12.30 -14.36 -0.32
N ASP A 41 12.68 -15.64 -0.31
CA ASP A 41 13.91 -16.11 -0.96
C ASP A 41 13.84 -15.90 -2.48
N GLU A 42 12.65 -16.03 -3.09
CA GLU A 42 12.44 -15.67 -4.49
C GLU A 42 12.55 -14.16 -4.74
N VAL A 43 11.96 -13.33 -3.88
CA VAL A 43 12.07 -11.88 -3.97
C VAL A 43 13.55 -11.47 -3.91
N GLU A 44 14.32 -12.01 -2.95
CA GLU A 44 15.75 -11.73 -2.81
C GLU A 44 16.53 -12.11 -4.08
N ARG A 45 16.34 -13.33 -4.59
CA ARG A 45 16.98 -13.81 -5.82
C ARG A 45 16.66 -12.92 -7.01
N ASN A 46 15.38 -12.60 -7.21
CA ASN A 46 14.93 -11.80 -8.34
C ASN A 46 15.49 -10.37 -8.29
N LEU A 47 15.54 -9.75 -7.11
CA LEU A 47 16.12 -8.41 -6.94
C LEU A 47 17.62 -8.38 -7.27
N SER A 48 18.36 -9.42 -6.88
CA SER A 48 19.78 -9.55 -7.20
C SER A 48 20.07 -9.97 -8.65
N GLY A 49 19.04 -10.32 -9.42
CA GLY A 49 19.17 -10.74 -10.81
C GLY A 49 19.35 -9.58 -11.79
N GLU A 50 19.74 -9.91 -13.02
CA GLU A 50 20.06 -8.92 -14.08
C GLU A 50 18.94 -7.91 -14.36
N ARG A 51 17.68 -8.31 -14.13
CA ARG A 51 16.50 -7.47 -14.40
C ARG A 51 16.38 -6.27 -13.46
N PHE A 52 16.72 -6.44 -12.18
CA PHE A 52 16.56 -5.40 -11.15
C PHE A 52 17.91 -4.80 -10.73
N GLY A 53 18.99 -5.57 -10.83
CA GLY A 53 20.36 -5.07 -10.72
C GLY A 53 20.75 -4.59 -9.32
N ASN A 54 19.99 -4.97 -8.28
CA ASN A 54 20.40 -4.73 -6.90
C ASN A 54 21.62 -5.59 -6.57
N SER A 55 22.50 -5.08 -5.70
CA SER A 55 23.53 -5.95 -5.12
C SER A 55 22.87 -7.01 -4.21
N PRO A 56 23.49 -8.18 -4.02
CA PRO A 56 22.99 -9.19 -3.08
C PRO A 56 22.73 -8.62 -1.68
N GLU A 57 23.59 -7.72 -1.20
CA GLU A 57 23.44 -7.06 0.10
C GLU A 57 22.22 -6.12 0.14
N GLN A 58 21.93 -5.41 -0.97
CA GLN A 58 20.75 -4.56 -1.06
C GLN A 58 19.46 -5.39 -1.05
N ALA A 59 19.43 -6.50 -1.80
CA ALA A 59 18.29 -7.42 -1.84
C ALA A 59 18.03 -8.05 -0.47
N ALA A 60 19.07 -8.61 0.16
CA ALA A 60 18.98 -9.20 1.49
C ALA A 60 18.55 -8.19 2.55
N ARG A 61 19.09 -6.95 2.49
CA ARG A 61 18.69 -5.88 3.40
C ARG A 61 17.21 -5.56 3.30
N ARG A 62 16.67 -5.47 2.07
CA ARG A 62 15.25 -5.19 1.84
C ARG A 62 14.36 -6.30 2.42
N VAL A 63 14.66 -7.56 2.13
CA VAL A 63 13.92 -8.71 2.68
C VAL A 63 14.00 -8.75 4.20
N GLN A 64 15.17 -8.44 4.78
CA GLN A 64 15.32 -8.35 6.24
C GLN A 64 14.48 -7.22 6.85
N GLN A 65 14.36 -6.07 6.18
CA GLN A 65 13.48 -4.98 6.63
C GLN A 65 12.02 -5.41 6.63
N MET A 66 11.56 -6.13 5.59
CA MET A 66 10.21 -6.67 5.53
C MET A 66 9.92 -7.65 6.67
N ARG A 67 10.84 -8.59 6.94
CA ARG A 67 10.73 -9.53 8.07
C ARG A 67 10.70 -8.82 9.42
N ARG A 68 11.43 -7.71 9.58
CA ARG A 68 11.42 -6.92 10.81
C ARG A 68 10.13 -6.13 11.00
N ALA A 69 9.58 -5.58 9.93
CA ALA A 69 8.32 -4.84 9.97
C ALA A 69 7.13 -5.78 10.22
N PHE A 70 7.14 -6.98 9.63
CA PHE A 70 6.05 -7.95 9.73
C PHE A 70 6.55 -9.30 10.29
N PRO A 71 6.89 -9.37 11.58
CA PRO A 71 7.52 -10.56 12.18
C PRO A 71 6.62 -11.81 12.19
N PHE A 72 5.32 -11.64 12.01
CA PHE A 72 4.34 -12.75 12.01
C PHE A 72 3.95 -13.23 10.61
N ALA A 73 4.28 -12.49 9.54
CA ALA A 73 3.81 -12.81 8.19
C ALA A 73 4.27 -14.19 7.67
N GLU A 74 5.50 -14.61 8.02
CA GLU A 74 5.98 -15.96 7.73
C GLU A 74 5.34 -17.03 8.63
N GLU A 75 5.17 -16.74 9.92
CA GLU A 75 4.61 -17.68 10.91
C GLU A 75 3.15 -18.04 10.60
N GLU A 76 2.37 -17.09 10.07
CA GLU A 76 0.98 -17.33 9.62
C GLU A 76 0.91 -18.43 8.54
N SER A 77 1.98 -18.63 7.76
CA SER A 77 2.05 -19.68 6.72
C SER A 77 2.69 -20.98 7.21
N ARG A 78 3.08 -21.09 8.49
CA ARG A 78 3.87 -22.23 8.99
C ARG A 78 3.20 -23.58 8.67
N GLY A 79 3.99 -24.49 8.09
CA GLY A 79 3.50 -25.80 7.64
C GLY A 79 2.88 -25.79 6.23
N TYR A 80 2.96 -24.69 5.47
CA TYR A 80 2.49 -24.65 4.07
C TYR A 80 3.11 -25.74 3.19
N ARG A 81 4.37 -26.12 3.42
CA ARG A 81 5.08 -27.12 2.59
C ARG A 81 4.38 -28.48 2.55
N GLU A 82 3.66 -28.86 3.61
CA GLU A 82 2.87 -30.10 3.65
C GLU A 82 1.69 -30.09 2.67
N LEU A 83 1.20 -28.90 2.31
CA LEU A 83 0.06 -28.72 1.40
C LEU A 83 0.48 -28.60 -0.07
N ILE A 84 1.75 -28.26 -0.35
CA ILE A 84 2.27 -28.08 -1.73
C ILE A 84 1.90 -29.24 -2.67
N PRO A 85 2.02 -30.53 -2.29
CA PRO A 85 1.67 -31.64 -3.18
C PRO A 85 0.20 -31.69 -3.59
N ALA A 86 -0.70 -31.08 -2.80
CA ALA A 86 -2.14 -31.02 -3.09
C ALA A 86 -2.53 -29.81 -3.97
N MET A 87 -1.61 -28.86 -4.18
CA MET A 87 -1.88 -27.67 -4.98
C MET A 87 -1.73 -27.99 -6.47
N ALA A 88 -2.82 -27.83 -7.23
CA ALA A 88 -2.87 -28.18 -8.65
C ALA A 88 -2.59 -26.99 -9.60
N ASN A 89 -2.12 -25.87 -9.06
CA ASN A 89 -1.75 -24.69 -9.84
C ASN A 89 -0.30 -24.79 -10.37
N GLU A 90 0.21 -23.72 -10.99
CA GLU A 90 1.56 -23.71 -11.60
C GLU A 90 2.62 -24.22 -10.61
N PRO A 91 3.46 -25.21 -10.97
CA PRO A 91 4.35 -25.88 -10.03
C PRO A 91 5.25 -24.96 -9.20
N LYS A 92 5.69 -23.84 -9.78
CA LYS A 92 6.53 -22.86 -9.07
C LYS A 92 5.74 -22.06 -8.03
N ASP A 93 4.46 -21.83 -8.27
CA ASP A 93 3.61 -20.98 -7.44
C ASP A 93 2.73 -21.76 -6.45
N ARG A 94 2.92 -23.09 -6.36
CA ARG A 94 2.19 -23.95 -5.41
C ARG A 94 2.41 -23.54 -3.96
N HIS A 95 3.59 -23.03 -3.62
CA HIS A 95 3.84 -22.57 -2.26
C HIS A 95 3.00 -21.35 -1.88
N VAL A 96 2.66 -20.48 -2.85
CA VAL A 96 1.83 -19.29 -2.64
C VAL A 96 0.40 -19.72 -2.30
N LEU A 97 -0.19 -20.63 -3.09
CA LEU A 97 -1.53 -21.17 -2.80
C LEU A 97 -1.54 -21.96 -1.49
N ALA A 98 -0.53 -22.81 -1.26
CA ALA A 98 -0.40 -23.54 0.00
C ALA A 98 -0.33 -22.62 1.23
N ALA A 99 0.31 -21.44 1.09
CA ALA A 99 0.36 -20.43 2.15
C ALA A 99 -1.02 -19.82 2.40
N ALA A 100 -1.78 -19.53 1.35
CA ALA A 100 -3.13 -18.99 1.47
C ALA A 100 -4.03 -19.97 2.23
N VAL A 101 -4.03 -21.25 1.82
CA VAL A 101 -4.79 -22.31 2.48
C VAL A 101 -4.35 -22.50 3.94
N ARG A 102 -3.03 -22.54 4.20
CA ARG A 102 -2.51 -22.76 5.55
C ARG A 102 -2.86 -21.63 6.52
N SER A 103 -2.78 -20.39 6.05
CA SER A 103 -3.03 -19.19 6.86
C SER A 103 -4.51 -18.81 6.94
N GLY A 104 -5.37 -19.42 6.12
CA GLY A 104 -6.75 -19.00 5.95
C GLY A 104 -6.87 -17.62 5.31
N ALA A 105 -5.93 -17.26 4.44
CA ALA A 105 -6.04 -16.06 3.62
C ALA A 105 -7.08 -16.28 2.52
N ALA A 106 -8.06 -15.39 2.46
CA ALA A 106 -9.12 -15.44 1.44
C ALA A 106 -8.62 -14.94 0.07
N LEU A 107 -7.46 -14.29 0.02
CA LEU A 107 -7.02 -13.54 -1.15
C LEU A 107 -5.52 -13.70 -1.42
N ILE A 108 -5.15 -13.87 -2.68
CA ILE A 108 -3.79 -13.78 -3.20
C ILE A 108 -3.71 -12.54 -4.11
N VAL A 109 -2.74 -11.66 -3.88
CA VAL A 109 -2.46 -10.52 -4.75
C VAL A 109 -1.27 -10.87 -5.65
N THR A 110 -1.51 -10.96 -6.96
CA THR A 110 -0.50 -11.33 -7.96
C THR A 110 -0.74 -10.63 -9.31
N ALA A 111 0.33 -10.40 -10.07
CA ALA A 111 0.24 -9.94 -11.45
C ALA A 111 -0.04 -11.10 -12.44
N ASP A 112 0.14 -12.36 -12.02
CA ASP A 112 0.13 -13.53 -12.91
C ASP A 112 -1.08 -14.45 -12.66
N LEU A 113 -2.30 -13.93 -12.86
CA LEU A 113 -3.56 -14.65 -12.63
C LEU A 113 -3.64 -16.04 -13.32
N LYS A 114 -2.94 -16.22 -14.45
CA LYS A 114 -2.90 -17.47 -15.20
C LYS A 114 -2.29 -18.63 -14.39
N ASP A 115 -1.40 -18.31 -13.45
CA ASP A 115 -0.69 -19.30 -12.61
C ASP A 115 -1.58 -19.75 -11.44
N PHE A 116 -2.75 -19.11 -11.28
CA PHE A 116 -3.76 -19.40 -10.27
C PHE A 116 -5.16 -19.56 -10.91
N PRO A 117 -5.40 -20.63 -11.70
CA PRO A 117 -6.70 -20.84 -12.33
C PRO A 117 -7.82 -20.96 -11.29
N ARG A 118 -8.91 -20.22 -11.47
CA ARG A 118 -10.03 -20.17 -10.51
C ARG A 118 -10.55 -21.55 -10.09
N ALA A 119 -10.68 -22.49 -11.03
CA ALA A 119 -11.14 -23.84 -10.73
C ALA A 119 -10.23 -24.62 -9.75
N VAL A 120 -8.96 -24.24 -9.64
CA VAL A 120 -8.01 -24.80 -8.64
C VAL A 120 -8.15 -24.11 -7.28
N LEU A 121 -8.54 -22.84 -7.27
CA LEU A 121 -8.69 -22.03 -6.06
C LEU A 121 -10.04 -22.23 -5.37
N ASP A 122 -11.12 -22.38 -6.14
CA ASP A 122 -12.50 -22.48 -5.64
C ASP A 122 -12.68 -23.52 -4.51
N PRO A 123 -12.08 -24.73 -4.55
CA PRO A 123 -12.21 -25.71 -3.46
C PRO A 123 -11.63 -25.27 -2.11
N PHE A 124 -10.84 -24.20 -2.09
CA PHE A 124 -10.18 -23.67 -0.90
C PHE A 124 -10.76 -22.31 -0.45
N ASP A 125 -11.79 -21.80 -1.11
CA ASP A 125 -12.36 -20.47 -0.86
C ASP A 125 -11.29 -19.34 -0.93
N VAL A 126 -10.35 -19.47 -1.87
CA VAL A 126 -9.30 -18.48 -2.13
C VAL A 126 -9.60 -17.76 -3.44
N GLU A 127 -9.49 -16.43 -3.43
CA GLU A 127 -9.57 -15.60 -4.62
C GLU A 127 -8.18 -15.07 -5.01
N VAL A 128 -8.05 -14.64 -6.27
CA VAL A 128 -6.83 -14.04 -6.79
C VAL A 128 -7.17 -12.73 -7.50
N VAL A 129 -6.45 -11.66 -7.15
CA VAL A 129 -6.68 -10.32 -7.71
C VAL A 129 -5.38 -9.68 -8.15
N ARG A 130 -5.49 -8.77 -9.14
CA ARG A 130 -4.34 -7.97 -9.59
C ARG A 130 -4.06 -6.86 -8.56
N PRO A 131 -2.81 -6.39 -8.43
CA PRO A 131 -2.49 -5.30 -7.52
C PRO A 131 -3.28 -4.01 -7.79
N ASP A 132 -3.58 -3.71 -9.06
CA ASP A 132 -4.38 -2.53 -9.43
C ASP A 132 -5.81 -2.59 -8.87
N GLU A 133 -6.44 -3.74 -9.03
CA GLU A 133 -7.79 -4.01 -8.53
C GLU A 133 -7.82 -4.03 -7.00
N PHE A 134 -6.87 -4.74 -6.38
CA PHE A 134 -6.74 -4.77 -4.92
C PHE A 134 -6.61 -3.37 -4.31
N LEU A 135 -5.79 -2.49 -4.90
CA LEU A 135 -5.64 -1.12 -4.40
C LEU A 135 -6.90 -0.27 -4.63
N CYS A 136 -7.65 -0.50 -5.71
CA CYS A 136 -8.97 0.12 -5.88
C CYS A 136 -9.92 -0.33 -4.78
N ASP A 137 -9.97 -1.63 -4.48
CA ASP A 137 -10.84 -2.17 -3.42
C ASP A 137 -10.47 -1.58 -2.04
N GLN A 138 -9.18 -1.39 -1.76
CA GLN A 138 -8.74 -0.72 -0.52
C GLN A 138 -9.17 0.75 -0.49
N LEU A 139 -9.06 1.46 -1.62
CA LEU A 139 -9.47 2.86 -1.74
C LEU A 139 -10.99 3.03 -1.57
N ASP A 140 -11.78 2.12 -2.15
CA ASP A 140 -13.23 2.13 -2.04
C ASP A 140 -13.70 1.75 -0.62
N LEU A 141 -12.95 0.89 0.07
CA LEU A 141 -13.23 0.48 1.45
C LEU A 141 -12.94 1.60 2.46
N ASP A 142 -11.77 2.23 2.34
CA ASP A 142 -11.32 3.30 3.24
C ASP A 142 -10.38 4.27 2.53
N SER A 143 -10.97 5.25 1.83
CA SER A 143 -10.19 6.23 1.08
C SER A 143 -9.31 7.09 1.98
N GLU A 144 -9.79 7.43 3.18
CA GLU A 144 -9.07 8.28 4.14
C GLU A 144 -7.78 7.59 4.58
N ALA A 145 -7.86 6.33 5.03
CA ALA A 145 -6.68 5.57 5.44
C ALA A 145 -5.70 5.35 4.28
N VAL A 146 -6.20 5.10 3.06
CA VAL A 146 -5.33 4.98 1.87
C VAL A 146 -4.60 6.29 1.57
N PHE A 147 -5.26 7.45 1.66
CA PHE A 147 -4.62 8.75 1.48
C PHE A 147 -3.57 9.02 2.56
N GLU A 148 -3.85 8.69 3.82
CA GLU A 148 -2.87 8.79 4.90
C GLU A 148 -1.63 7.93 4.60
N CYS A 149 -1.81 6.67 4.17
CA CYS A 149 -0.71 5.80 3.78
C CYS A 149 0.10 6.36 2.60
N ILE A 150 -0.55 6.96 1.60
CA ILE A 150 0.12 7.64 0.49
C ILE A 150 1.00 8.79 1.02
N HIS A 151 0.47 9.62 1.92
CA HIS A 151 1.23 10.72 2.51
C HIS A 151 2.41 10.23 3.36
N VAL A 152 2.21 9.21 4.20
CA VAL A 152 3.26 8.59 5.01
C VAL A 152 4.37 8.01 4.13
N LEU A 153 4.00 7.31 3.05
CA LEU A 153 4.95 6.72 2.10
C LEU A 153 5.82 7.79 1.43
N VAL A 154 5.20 8.89 0.99
CA VAL A 154 5.92 9.99 0.35
C VAL A 154 6.82 10.72 1.35
N ALA A 155 6.35 10.94 2.58
CA ALA A 155 7.10 11.65 3.62
C ALA A 155 8.34 10.88 4.11
N ARG A 156 8.31 9.55 4.13
CA ARG A 156 9.46 8.72 4.56
C ARG A 156 10.56 8.59 3.50
N ASN A 157 10.23 8.91 2.24
CA ASN A 157 11.12 8.69 1.11
C ASN A 157 12.25 9.73 1.05
N THR A 158 13.49 9.27 1.19
CA THR A 158 14.69 10.11 1.04
C THR A 158 15.09 10.31 -0.43
N LEU A 159 14.68 9.38 -1.30
CA LEU A 159 14.84 9.40 -2.76
C LEU A 159 13.44 9.39 -3.42
N PRO A 160 13.29 9.79 -4.69
CA PRO A 160 12.01 9.74 -5.39
C PRO A 160 11.32 8.37 -5.29
N PRO A 161 9.98 8.32 -5.21
CA PRO A 161 9.05 9.46 -5.26
C PRO A 161 8.95 10.23 -3.94
N ARG A 162 9.00 11.56 -4.01
CA ARG A 162 8.93 12.50 -2.87
C ARG A 162 7.71 13.42 -2.90
N THR A 163 6.83 13.24 -3.88
CA THR A 163 5.50 13.84 -3.92
C THR A 163 4.45 12.79 -4.27
N VAL A 164 3.18 13.07 -3.95
CA VAL A 164 2.05 12.21 -4.36
C VAL A 164 1.99 12.10 -5.89
N GLY A 165 2.22 13.19 -6.62
CA GLY A 165 2.26 13.18 -8.08
C GLY A 165 3.32 12.22 -8.64
N GLU A 166 4.56 12.32 -8.14
CA GLU A 166 5.65 11.41 -8.53
C GLU A 166 5.33 9.94 -8.18
N LEU A 167 4.73 9.69 -7.02
CA LEU A 167 4.31 8.36 -6.62
C LEU A 167 3.31 7.78 -7.62
N LEU A 168 2.28 8.56 -7.97
CA LEU A 168 1.25 8.15 -8.92
C LEU A 168 1.80 7.93 -10.32
N GLU A 169 2.77 8.74 -10.77
CA GLU A 169 3.45 8.53 -12.05
C GLU A 169 4.21 7.21 -12.11
N VAL A 170 4.94 6.86 -11.05
CA VAL A 170 5.67 5.58 -10.96
C VAL A 170 4.70 4.39 -10.91
N LEU A 171 3.59 4.52 -10.18
CA LEU A 171 2.58 3.48 -10.04
C LEU A 171 1.71 3.28 -11.29
N ALA A 172 1.50 4.32 -12.10
CA ALA A 172 0.56 4.30 -13.23
C ALA A 172 0.75 3.14 -14.22
N ARG A 173 1.99 2.65 -14.38
CA ARG A 173 2.26 1.50 -15.26
C ARG A 173 1.73 0.18 -14.70
N LEU A 174 1.75 0.01 -13.38
CA LEU A 174 1.37 -1.22 -12.69
C LEU A 174 -0.07 -1.18 -12.21
N THR A 175 -0.54 0.00 -11.82
CA THR A 175 -1.85 0.21 -11.19
C THR A 175 -2.57 1.44 -11.77
N PRO A 176 -2.87 1.45 -13.08
CA PRO A 176 -3.48 2.60 -13.75
C PRO A 176 -4.86 2.95 -13.20
N ARG A 177 -5.72 1.97 -12.91
CA ARG A 177 -7.08 2.24 -12.42
C ARG A 177 -7.06 2.89 -11.06
N PHE A 178 -6.22 2.38 -10.15
CA PHE A 178 -6.03 2.97 -8.83
C PHE A 178 -5.53 4.41 -8.93
N VAL A 179 -4.54 4.66 -9.81
CA VAL A 179 -3.99 6.00 -10.00
C VAL A 179 -5.06 6.98 -10.53
N ASP A 180 -5.88 6.55 -11.49
CA ASP A 180 -6.96 7.38 -12.01
C ASP A 180 -8.04 7.65 -10.94
N ALA A 181 -8.37 6.65 -10.11
CA ALA A 181 -9.31 6.82 -9.00
C ALA A 181 -8.79 7.82 -7.95
N VAL A 182 -7.53 7.70 -7.53
CA VAL A 182 -6.89 8.66 -6.60
C VAL A 182 -6.89 10.07 -7.19
N ARG A 183 -6.54 10.23 -8.48
CA ARG A 183 -6.58 11.53 -9.15
C ARG A 183 -7.98 12.13 -9.21
N ALA A 184 -8.99 11.30 -9.46
CA ALA A 184 -10.39 11.74 -9.47
C ALA A 184 -10.81 12.26 -8.09
N LEU A 185 -10.45 11.57 -7.01
CA LEU A 185 -10.75 12.00 -5.64
C LEU A 185 -10.01 13.28 -5.25
N LEU A 186 -8.73 13.45 -5.66
CA LEU A 186 -7.97 14.68 -5.43
C LEU A 186 -8.49 15.89 -6.24
N GLY A 187 -9.09 15.62 -7.41
CA GLY A 187 -9.64 16.64 -8.30
C GLY A 187 -11.12 16.94 -8.07
N ALA A 188 -11.83 16.12 -7.30
CA ALA A 188 -13.21 16.36 -6.95
C ALA A 188 -13.29 17.57 -6.00
N PRO A 189 -14.06 18.62 -6.32
CA PRO A 189 -14.43 19.60 -5.31
C PRO A 189 -15.19 18.88 -4.21
N ASP A 190 -14.92 19.25 -2.96
CA ASP A 190 -15.46 18.65 -1.74
C ASP A 190 -16.99 18.77 -1.70
N GLU A 191 -17.72 17.91 -2.43
CA GLU A 191 -19.19 17.92 -2.49
C GLU A 191 -19.85 17.34 -1.22
N ALA A 192 -19.05 16.97 -0.21
CA ALA A 192 -19.53 16.56 1.11
C ALA A 192 -19.59 17.71 2.14
N SER A 193 -19.27 18.96 1.76
CA SER A 193 -19.56 20.15 2.55
C SER A 193 -20.78 20.88 2.01
N GLY A 194 -21.94 20.27 2.19
CA GLY A 194 -23.23 20.90 1.95
C GLY A 194 -23.60 21.92 3.04
N ALA A 195 -22.97 23.10 3.01
CA ALA A 195 -23.56 24.35 3.51
C ALA A 195 -22.82 25.53 2.89
N GLY A 196 -23.51 26.22 1.97
CA GLY A 196 -22.94 27.15 0.99
C GLY A 196 -21.94 28.18 1.50
N ALA A 197 -20.94 28.45 0.66
CA ALA A 197 -20.32 29.76 0.57
C ALA A 197 -19.63 29.88 -0.79
N GLU A 198 -19.73 31.07 -1.35
CA GLU A 198 -19.24 31.50 -2.64
C GLU A 198 -17.71 31.36 -2.77
N SER A 199 -17.24 31.41 -4.02
CA SER A 199 -15.83 31.60 -4.40
C SER A 199 -15.16 32.67 -3.53
N VAL A 200 -14.20 32.29 -2.68
CA VAL A 200 -13.30 33.24 -2.03
C VAL A 200 -11.86 32.76 -2.17
N VAL A 201 -11.11 33.53 -2.94
CA VAL A 201 -9.65 33.59 -2.93
C VAL A 201 -9.18 33.59 -1.48
N SER A 202 -8.32 32.64 -1.11
CA SER A 202 -7.69 32.49 0.20
C SER A 202 -7.29 33.84 0.84
N SER A 203 -8.15 34.37 1.70
CA SER A 203 -7.85 35.45 2.64
C SER A 203 -7.91 34.87 4.04
N LEU A 204 -6.92 35.16 4.88
CA LEU A 204 -6.91 34.74 6.28
C LEU A 204 -8.21 35.20 6.96
N PRO A 205 -8.84 34.35 7.80
CA PRO A 205 -10.00 34.79 8.58
C PRO A 205 -9.55 35.97 9.47
N GLU A 206 -10.20 37.13 9.37
CA GLU A 206 -9.89 38.30 10.19
C GLU A 206 -10.25 38.01 11.66
N LEU A 207 -9.24 37.72 12.49
CA LEU A 207 -9.38 37.56 13.92
C LEU A 207 -9.09 38.88 14.62
N THR A 208 -9.87 39.19 15.66
CA THR A 208 -9.58 40.32 16.54
C THR A 208 -8.31 40.06 17.35
N ASP A 209 -7.67 41.12 17.86
CA ASP A 209 -6.43 40.97 18.64
C ASP A 209 -6.64 40.12 19.90
N GLU A 210 -7.84 40.17 20.53
CA GLU A 210 -8.21 39.29 21.65
C GLU A 210 -8.29 37.81 21.25
N GLN A 211 -8.82 37.51 20.06
CA GLN A 211 -8.89 36.14 19.56
C GLN A 211 -7.49 35.62 19.22
N ILE A 212 -6.63 36.44 18.63
CA ILE A 212 -5.23 36.10 18.35
C ILE A 212 -4.49 35.78 19.66
N ASP A 213 -4.73 36.55 20.73
CA ASP A 213 -4.09 36.32 22.03
C ASP A 213 -4.67 35.13 22.82
N SER A 214 -5.77 34.54 22.36
CA SER A 214 -6.30 33.28 22.89
C SER A 214 -5.73 32.03 22.20
N LEU A 215 -5.05 32.18 21.05
CA LEU A 215 -4.48 31.06 20.31
C LEU A 215 -3.24 30.47 21.00
N PRO A 216 -2.96 29.16 20.79
CA PRO A 216 -1.70 28.54 21.18
C PRO A 216 -0.49 29.35 20.67
N PRO A 217 0.63 29.41 21.41
CA PRO A 217 1.76 30.29 21.08
C PRO A 217 2.29 30.12 19.65
N GLU A 218 2.39 28.88 19.19
CA GLU A 218 2.89 28.54 17.85
C GLU A 218 1.91 29.02 16.75
N VAL A 219 0.61 28.79 16.93
CA VAL A 219 -0.45 29.21 16.00
C VAL A 219 -0.57 30.74 15.96
N ARG A 220 -0.47 31.40 17.11
CA ARG A 220 -0.48 32.86 17.22
C ARG A 220 0.67 33.50 16.45
N GLN A 221 1.86 32.91 16.53
CA GLN A 221 3.05 33.42 15.84
C GLN A 221 2.92 33.27 14.33
N THR A 222 2.47 32.10 13.86
CA THR A 222 2.20 31.86 12.43
C THR A 222 1.12 32.79 11.89
N TYR A 223 0.01 32.97 12.62
CA TYR A 223 -1.07 33.85 12.21
C TYR A 223 -0.62 35.31 12.09
N ARG A 224 0.15 35.82 13.06
CA ARG A 224 0.72 37.19 13.00
C ARG A 224 1.70 37.39 11.84
N GLN A 225 2.51 36.38 11.54
CA GLN A 225 3.42 36.42 10.39
C GLN A 225 2.66 36.48 9.07
N LEU A 226 1.62 35.66 8.91
CA LEU A 226 0.79 35.63 7.71
C LEU A 226 0.00 36.94 7.53
N ARG A 227 -0.60 37.48 8.61
CA ARG A 227 -1.32 38.77 8.59
C ARG A 227 -0.43 39.97 8.21
N ALA A 228 0.87 39.91 8.50
CA ALA A 228 1.81 40.97 8.13
C ALA A 228 2.32 40.87 6.68
N MET A 229 2.06 39.75 6.00
CA MET A 229 2.50 39.48 4.63
C MET A 229 1.42 39.77 3.58
N ASP A 230 0.16 39.94 3.99
CA ASP A 230 -0.93 40.47 3.15
C ASP A 230 -0.90 42.01 3.21
N PRO A 231 -0.55 42.72 2.10
CA PRO A 231 -0.51 44.18 2.05
C PRO A 231 -1.89 44.86 2.01
#